data_AF-A0A2P2I6K9-F1
#
_entry.id   AF-A0A2P2I6K9-F1
#
_cell.length_a   1.000
_cell.length_b   1.000
_cell.length_c   1.000
_cell.angle_alpha   90.00
_cell.angle_beta   90.00
_cell.angle_gamma   90.00
#
_symmetry.space_group_name_H-M   'P 1'
#
loop_
_entity.id
_entity.type
_entity.pdbx_description
1 polymer ?
#
loop_
_entity_poly.entity_id
_entity_poly.type
_entity_poly.pdbx_seq_one_letter_code
_entity_poly.pdbx_strand_id
1 'polypeptide(L)'
;EGRVTDFYDGWPAGRKFQVDMAGFAVNVGYLKKQPRVTMPYIAGHEEDGFLKSLNLQLEDIEPLANGCSEVLVWHTRTFKNQVRDVRPDKEHSSENVQQLLSNMRRMSMVR
;
A
#
# COMPACT_ATOMS: atom_id res chain seq x y z
N GLU A 1 -2.16 15.16 26.63
CA GLU A 1 -0.72 14.81 26.54
C GLU A 1 -0.53 13.98 25.28
N GLY A 2 0.52 14.21 24.50
CA GLY A 2 0.73 13.61 23.17
C GLY A 2 1.05 12.12 23.22
N ARG A 3 0.09 11.30 23.63
CA ARG A 3 0.16 9.83 23.65
C ARG A 3 -1.03 9.25 22.88
N VAL A 4 -0.82 8.09 22.29
CA VAL A 4 -1.90 7.35 21.61
C VAL A 4 -2.76 6.65 22.65
N THR A 5 -4.07 6.91 22.64
CA THR A 5 -5.03 6.24 23.54
C THR A 5 -5.87 5.19 22.81
N ASP A 6 -6.16 5.42 21.53
CA ASP A 6 -6.95 4.53 20.69
C ASP A 6 -6.69 4.85 19.20
N PHE A 7 -7.26 4.04 18.32
CA PHE A 7 -7.21 4.21 16.86
C PHE A 7 -8.60 4.48 16.29
N TYR A 8 -8.65 5.30 15.24
CA TYR A 8 -9.87 5.51 14.46
C TYR A 8 -9.83 4.65 13.20
N ASP A 9 -10.64 3.59 13.17
CA ASP A 9 -10.78 2.71 12.02
C ASP A 9 -12.26 2.34 11.81
N GLY A 10 -12.69 2.35 10.54
CA GLY A 10 -14.05 2.02 10.15
C GLY A 10 -14.33 0.51 10.09
N TRP A 11 -13.30 -0.33 10.25
CA TRP A 11 -13.43 -1.78 10.17
C TRP A 11 -13.04 -2.48 11.48
N PRO A 12 -14.02 -2.77 12.37
CA PRO A 12 -13.74 -3.40 13.65
C PRO A 12 -13.45 -4.90 13.48
N ALA A 13 -12.19 -5.23 13.21
CA ALA A 13 -11.69 -6.61 13.09
C ALA A 13 -11.02 -7.13 14.38
N GLY A 14 -11.25 -6.48 15.53
CA GLY A 14 -10.65 -6.89 16.81
C GLY A 14 -9.12 -6.78 16.87
N ARG A 15 -8.54 -5.86 16.09
CA ARG A 15 -7.10 -5.63 16.01
C ARG A 15 -6.65 -4.73 17.18
N LYS A 16 -5.48 -5.03 17.77
CA LYS A 16 -4.89 -4.18 18.82
C LYS A 16 -4.35 -2.90 18.19
N PHE A 17 -3.71 -3.02 17.04
CA PHE A 17 -3.21 -1.89 16.26
C PHE A 17 -4.02 -1.77 14.98
N GLN A 18 -4.92 -0.78 14.93
CA GLN A 18 -5.79 -0.52 13.78
C GLN A 18 -5.15 0.56 12.90
N VAL A 19 -4.03 0.22 12.29
CA VAL A 19 -3.24 1.11 11.43
C VAL A 19 -2.87 0.38 10.14
N ASP A 20 -2.77 1.12 9.05
CA ASP A 20 -2.29 0.63 7.76
C ASP A 20 -0.76 0.50 7.74
N MET A 21 -0.21 -0.33 6.85
CA MET A 21 1.23 -0.50 6.66
C MET A 21 1.98 0.81 6.44
N ALA A 22 1.39 1.77 5.73
CA ALA A 22 2.00 3.06 5.45
C ALA A 22 1.91 4.06 6.63
N GLY A 23 1.18 3.71 7.69
CA GLY A 23 0.87 4.59 8.81
C GLY A 23 1.88 4.57 9.97
N PHE A 24 2.92 3.72 9.92
CA PHE A 24 3.91 3.61 10.99
C PHE A 24 5.34 3.46 10.46
N ALA A 25 6.30 3.74 11.33
CA ALA A 25 7.72 3.49 11.11
C ALA A 25 8.34 2.87 12.36
N VAL A 26 9.38 2.06 12.20
CA VAL A 26 10.06 1.39 13.31
C VAL A 26 11.56 1.70 13.28
N ASN A 27 12.12 2.04 14.43
CA ASN A 27 13.56 2.23 14.58
C ASN A 27 14.33 0.92 14.32
N VAL A 28 15.31 0.94 13.42
CA VAL A 28 16.10 -0.26 13.05
C VAL A 28 16.88 -0.83 14.24
N GLY A 29 17.40 0.02 15.12
CA GLY A 29 18.11 -0.41 16.32
C GLY A 29 17.19 -1.11 17.33
N TYR A 30 15.94 -0.68 17.43
CA TYR A 30 14.90 -1.36 18.20
C TYR A 30 14.53 -2.70 17.56
N LEU A 31 14.26 -2.70 16.25
CA LEU A 31 13.89 -3.90 15.49
C LEU A 31 14.93 -5.02 15.66
N LYS A 32 16.24 -4.69 15.58
CA LYS A 32 17.33 -5.66 15.75
C LYS A 32 17.40 -6.30 17.14
N LYS A 33 16.87 -5.64 18.17
CA LYS A 33 16.84 -6.17 19.54
C LYS A 33 15.70 -7.17 19.75
N GLN A 34 14.74 -7.22 18.84
CA GLN A 34 13.56 -8.07 18.97
C GLN A 34 13.85 -9.45 18.35
N PRO A 35 13.95 -10.52 19.16
CA PRO A 35 14.45 -11.82 18.71
C PRO A 35 13.44 -12.63 17.89
N ARG A 36 12.15 -12.24 17.88
CA ARG A 36 11.05 -13.01 17.27
C ARG A 36 10.08 -12.14 16.48
N VAL A 37 10.59 -11.13 15.78
CA VAL A 37 9.76 -10.32 14.89
C VAL A 37 9.40 -11.12 13.67
N THR A 38 8.11 -11.19 13.39
CA THR A 38 7.60 -11.86 12.20
C THR A 38 6.50 -11.00 11.59
N MET A 39 6.34 -11.13 10.27
CA MET A 39 5.23 -10.55 9.56
C MET A 39 4.35 -11.71 9.09
N PRO A 40 3.25 -12.01 9.81
CA PRO A 40 2.40 -13.14 9.46
C PRO A 40 1.65 -12.84 8.17
N TYR A 41 1.61 -13.80 7.24
CA TYR A 41 0.84 -13.69 6.00
C TYR A 41 -0.63 -14.04 6.25
N ILE A 42 -1.33 -13.16 6.97
CA ILE A 42 -2.74 -13.30 7.33
C ILE A 42 -3.47 -12.03 6.88
N ALA A 43 -4.38 -12.18 5.92
CA ALA A 43 -5.11 -11.04 5.36
C ALA A 43 -5.77 -10.19 6.46
N GLY A 44 -5.45 -8.88 6.47
CA GLY A 44 -5.98 -7.91 7.43
C GLY A 44 -5.34 -7.92 8.82
N HIS A 45 -4.44 -8.86 9.11
CA HIS A 45 -3.75 -8.99 10.40
C HIS A 45 -2.22 -8.95 10.26
N GLU A 46 -1.69 -8.61 9.09
CA GLU A 46 -0.24 -8.56 8.88
C GLU A 46 0.39 -7.46 9.73
N GLU A 47 -0.19 -6.26 9.72
CA GLU A 47 0.23 -5.09 10.49
C GLU A 47 0.12 -5.37 11.99
N ASP A 48 -1.06 -5.81 12.43
CA ASP A 48 -1.36 -6.07 13.83
C ASP A 48 -0.47 -7.19 14.39
N GLY A 49 -0.24 -8.25 13.61
CA GLY A 49 0.66 -9.33 13.98
C GLY A 49 2.11 -8.89 14.09
N PHE A 50 2.59 -8.08 13.12
CA PHE A 50 3.93 -7.51 13.16
C PHE A 50 4.13 -6.62 14.39
N LEU A 51 3.23 -5.65 14.64
CA LEU A 51 3.34 -4.73 15.77
C LEU A 51 3.20 -5.43 17.12
N LYS A 52 2.37 -6.48 17.22
CA LYS A 52 2.31 -7.34 18.41
C LYS A 52 3.62 -8.08 18.65
N SER A 53 4.30 -8.54 17.60
CA SER A 53 5.58 -9.24 17.71
C SER A 53 6.73 -8.36 18.22
N LEU A 54 6.60 -7.04 18.08
CA LEU A 54 7.55 -6.05 18.59
C LEU A 54 7.43 -5.80 20.11
N ASN A 55 6.43 -6.40 20.79
CA ASN A 55 6.18 -6.21 22.22
C ASN A 55 5.96 -4.74 22.64
N LEU A 56 5.28 -3.97 21.78
CA LEU A 56 4.95 -2.57 22.00
C LEU A 56 3.71 -2.39 22.88
N GLN A 57 3.75 -1.38 23.75
CA GLN A 57 2.58 -0.81 24.41
C GLN A 57 2.12 0.46 23.68
N LEU A 58 0.90 0.93 23.94
CA LEU A 58 0.36 2.12 23.27
C LEU A 58 1.15 3.38 23.66
N GLU A 59 1.72 3.39 24.86
CA GLU A 59 2.52 4.48 25.39
C GLU A 59 3.90 4.58 24.72
N ASP A 60 4.38 3.50 24.10
CA ASP A 60 5.64 3.47 23.35
C ASP A 60 5.49 4.10 21.94
N ILE A 61 4.25 4.38 21.52
CA ILE A 61 3.98 4.96 20.19
C ILE A 61 4.21 6.46 20.22
N GLU A 62 5.05 6.94 19.31
CA GLU A 62 5.34 8.36 19.12
C GLU A 62 4.35 8.97 18.09
N PRO A 63 3.39 9.82 18.50
CA PRO A 63 2.49 10.46 17.55
C PRO A 63 3.22 11.54 16.74
N LEU A 64 3.23 11.36 15.42
CA LEU A 64 3.79 12.32 14.45
C LEU A 64 2.67 13.12 13.76
N ALA A 65 2.97 13.80 12.65
CA ALA A 65 1.98 14.53 11.84
C ALA A 65 1.11 15.50 12.68
N ASN A 66 1.79 16.34 13.47
CA ASN A 66 1.16 17.33 14.36
C ASN A 66 0.10 16.72 15.29
N GLY A 67 0.48 15.64 15.99
CA GLY A 67 -0.42 14.92 16.91
C GLY A 67 -1.51 14.13 16.18
N CYS A 68 -1.17 13.51 15.05
CA CYS A 68 -2.08 12.76 14.18
C CYS A 68 -3.25 13.60 13.61
N SER A 69 -3.07 14.92 13.48
CA SER A 69 -4.09 15.83 12.92
C SER A 69 -3.91 16.11 11.42
N GLU A 70 -2.76 15.72 10.84
CA GLU A 70 -2.42 15.93 9.44
C GLU A 70 -2.31 14.60 8.68
N VAL A 71 -2.84 14.57 7.45
CA VAL A 71 -2.72 13.40 6.56
C VAL A 71 -1.56 13.65 5.58
N LEU A 72 -0.46 12.92 5.77
CA LEU A 72 0.77 13.05 4.97
C LEU A 72 1.00 11.88 3.99
N VAL A 73 0.15 10.86 4.03
CA VAL A 73 0.25 9.66 3.18
C VAL A 73 -1.15 9.22 2.71
N TRP A 74 -1.23 8.68 1.49
CA TRP A 74 -2.48 8.23 0.88
C TRP A 74 -2.35 6.80 0.37
N HIS A 75 -3.30 5.94 0.75
CA HIS A 75 -3.38 4.55 0.29
C HIS A 75 -4.08 4.46 -1.08
N THR A 76 -3.41 4.95 -2.13
CA THR A 76 -3.95 4.94 -3.50
C THR A 76 -3.79 3.57 -4.16
N ARG A 77 -4.78 3.17 -4.97
CA ARG A 77 -4.71 1.95 -5.78
C ARG A 77 -4.87 2.28 -7.26
N THR A 78 -3.98 1.75 -8.09
CA THR A 78 -4.12 1.86 -9.54
C THR A 78 -5.33 1.06 -10.01
N PHE A 79 -6.14 1.66 -10.88
CA PHE A 79 -7.21 0.95 -11.57
C PHE A 79 -6.68 0.29 -12.84
N LYS A 80 -7.07 -0.95 -13.09
CA LYS A 80 -6.72 -1.64 -14.35
C LYS A 80 -7.58 -1.07 -15.47
N ASN A 81 -7.00 -0.23 -16.32
CA ASN A 81 -7.68 0.28 -17.50
C ASN A 81 -7.98 -0.87 -18.48
N GLN A 82 -9.16 -0.81 -19.10
CA GLN A 82 -9.46 -1.70 -20.20
C GLN A 82 -8.52 -1.39 -21.36
N VAL A 83 -7.90 -2.43 -21.91
CA VAL A 83 -7.06 -2.33 -23.08
C VAL A 83 -7.94 -1.86 -24.25
N ARG A 84 -7.58 -0.76 -24.90
CA ARG A 84 -8.37 -0.20 -26.01
C ARG A 84 -8.20 -1.06 -27.26
N ASP A 85 -9.30 -1.38 -27.93
CA ASP A 85 -9.27 -1.94 -29.29
C ASP A 85 -8.98 -0.79 -30.26
N VAL A 86 -7.82 -0.83 -30.92
CA VAL A 86 -7.42 0.20 -31.88
C VAL A 86 -7.46 -0.41 -33.27
N ARG A 87 -8.39 0.11 -34.09
CA ARG A 87 -8.54 -0.29 -35.49
C ARG A 87 -7.99 0.82 -36.38
N PRO A 88 -6.87 0.58 -37.08
CA PRO A 88 -6.35 1.55 -38.02
C PRO A 88 -7.33 1.71 -39.19
N ASP A 89 -7.49 2.94 -39.68
CA ASP A 89 -8.22 3.18 -40.92
C ASP A 89 -7.46 2.56 -42.11
N LYS A 90 -8.20 2.19 -43.15
CA LYS A 90 -7.64 1.56 -44.36
C LYS A 90 -6.63 2.45 -45.08
N GLU A 91 -6.72 3.77 -44.87
CA GLU A 91 -5.81 4.77 -45.44
C GLU A 91 -4.38 4.62 -44.92
N HIS A 92 -4.17 4.11 -43.71
CA HIS A 92 -2.84 3.99 -43.07
C HIS A 92 -2.25 2.58 -43.17
N SER A 93 -2.64 1.78 -44.17
CA SER A 93 -2.21 0.39 -44.32
C SER A 93 -0.73 0.25 -44.72
N SER A 94 -0.18 1.23 -45.45
CA SER A 94 1.22 1.24 -45.90
C SER A 94 2.18 2.01 -44.99
N GLU A 95 1.69 2.54 -43.85
CA GLU A 95 2.48 3.37 -42.94
C GLU A 95 3.11 2.57 -41.78
N ASN A 96 4.06 3.19 -41.09
CA ASN A 96 4.70 2.65 -39.88
C ASN A 96 3.71 2.44 -38.70
N VAL A 97 2.51 3.01 -38.80
CA VAL A 97 1.41 2.86 -37.83
C VAL A 97 1.03 1.38 -37.63
N GLN A 98 1.06 0.55 -38.67
CA GLN A 98 0.76 -0.88 -38.55
C GLN A 98 1.81 -1.61 -37.71
N GLN A 99 3.10 -1.29 -37.93
CA GLN A 99 4.20 -1.87 -37.16
C GLN A 99 4.14 -1.45 -35.69
N LEU A 100 3.80 -0.18 -35.43
CA LEU A 100 3.59 0.33 -34.08
C LEU A 100 2.42 -0.39 -33.40
N LEU A 101 1.27 -0.55 -34.06
CA LEU A 101 0.11 -1.26 -33.52
C LEU A 101 0.43 -2.73 -33.22
N SER A 102 1.16 -3.41 -34.10
CA SER A 102 1.65 -4.78 -33.87
C SER A 102 2.50 -4.87 -32.60
N ASN A 103 3.44 -3.93 -32.42
CA ASN A 103 4.28 -3.88 -31.23
C ASN A 103 3.45 -3.60 -29.96
N MET A 104 2.50 -2.66 -30.03
CA MET A 104 1.62 -2.32 -28.91
C MET A 104 0.69 -3.48 -28.51
N ARG A 105 0.20 -4.27 -29.49
CA ARG A 105 -0.56 -5.50 -29.23
C ARG A 105 0.29 -6.55 -28.53
N ARG A 106 1.54 -6.75 -29.00
CA ARG A 106 2.50 -7.67 -28.36
C ARG A 106 2.82 -7.26 -26.91
N MET A 107 2.85 -5.97 -26.63
CA MET A 107 3.04 -5.41 -25.29
C MET A 107 1.75 -5.37 -24.44
N SER A 108 0.64 -5.91 -24.93
CA SER A 108 -0.67 -5.88 -24.26
C SER A 108 -1.19 -4.46 -23.94
N MET A 109 -0.75 -3.45 -24.70
CA MET A 109 -1.15 -2.05 -24.53
C MET A 109 -2.45 -1.73 -25.28
N VAL A 110 -2.70 -2.41 -26.39
CA VAL A 110 -3.93 -2.31 -27.21
C VAL A 110 -4.39 -3.71 -27.63
N ARG A 111 -5.67 -3.86 -27.96
CA ARG A 111 -6.25 -5.07 -28.56
C ARG A 111 -6.17 -4.99 -30.08
#